data_AF-A0A1H5Y5G3-F1
#
_entry.id   AF-A0A1H5Y5G3-F1
#
_cell.length_a   1.000
_cell.length_b   1.000
_cell.length_c   1.000
_cell.angle_alpha   90.00
_cell.angle_beta   90.00
_cell.angle_gamma   90.00
#
_symmetry.space_group_name_H-M   'P 1'
#
loop_
_entity.id
_entity.type
_entity.pdbx_description
1 polymer ?
#
loop_
_entity_poly.entity_id
_entity_poly.type
_entity_poly.pdbx_seq_one_letter_code
_entity_poly.pdbx_strand_id
1 'polypeptide(L)'
;MEFVVLNDEAGFLELLSSDLKPFYEPRLPYHNWDEHIEQGLDIIDNLCEQEKVKGNPINSLMAKVAYMGHDAGFPHDLITPDIWEKYGSKEGYSAHIMGVLLQNYGFEESCIRGVQTCIMFTKMGEHLPEDVDEELSNTAKAVRTADLSHIFGPYKGFVVDSFKLMEEGKMYGREPVLAEFKNMTRFVLTNYLSLNFIPSGTCSIVDGMKNIERFSKDSPSRLLKVVGNQANRFASLVKKESA
;
A
#
# COMPACT_ATOMS: atom_id res chain seq x y z
N MET A 1 4.91 19.64 -28.31
CA MET A 1 6.14 19.80 -27.52
C MET A 1 6.43 18.42 -26.98
N GLU A 2 7.37 17.70 -27.60
CA GLU A 2 7.66 16.30 -27.26
C GLU A 2 8.27 16.20 -25.86
N PHE A 3 7.71 15.28 -25.07
CA PHE A 3 7.99 15.03 -23.66
C PHE A 3 9.45 14.59 -23.43
N VAL A 4 10.23 15.41 -22.73
CA VAL A 4 11.63 15.10 -22.35
C VAL A 4 11.70 14.04 -21.24
N VAL A 5 10.60 13.78 -20.53
CA VAL A 5 10.55 12.88 -19.35
C VAL A 5 10.36 11.39 -19.72
N LEU A 6 9.94 11.06 -20.94
CA LEU A 6 9.62 9.67 -21.33
C LEU A 6 10.82 8.83 -21.82
N ASN A 7 12.01 9.41 -21.98
CA ASN A 7 13.18 8.69 -22.50
C ASN A 7 14.03 8.00 -21.42
N ASP A 8 13.76 8.26 -20.13
CA ASP A 8 14.48 7.67 -19.00
C ASP A 8 13.54 7.47 -17.81
N GLU A 9 12.81 6.35 -17.79
CA GLU A 9 11.92 5.96 -16.69
C GLU A 9 12.67 5.95 -15.35
N ALA A 10 13.90 5.41 -15.32
CA ALA A 10 14.67 5.29 -14.09
C ALA A 10 15.04 6.68 -13.54
N GLY A 11 15.54 7.58 -14.40
CA GLY A 11 15.86 8.95 -14.02
C GLY A 11 14.62 9.73 -13.54
N PHE A 12 13.46 9.51 -14.16
CA PHE A 12 12.21 10.13 -13.70
C PHE A 12 11.76 9.59 -12.33
N LEU A 13 11.79 8.27 -12.11
CA LEU A 13 11.42 7.67 -10.82
C LEU A 13 12.38 8.11 -9.71
N GLU A 14 13.67 8.29 -10.00
CA GLU A 14 14.63 8.83 -9.04
C GLU A 14 14.32 10.30 -8.67
N LEU A 15 14.01 11.13 -9.67
CA LEU A 15 13.57 12.51 -9.44
C LEU A 15 12.28 12.56 -8.60
N LEU A 16 11.28 11.78 -8.99
CA LEU A 16 10.01 11.68 -8.26
C LEU A 16 10.25 11.23 -6.82
N SER A 17 11.08 10.21 -6.61
CA SER A 17 11.47 9.73 -5.27
C SER A 17 12.01 10.86 -4.39
N SER A 18 12.93 11.67 -4.92
CA SER A 18 13.51 12.82 -4.21
C SER A 18 12.45 13.85 -3.80
N ASP A 19 11.50 14.15 -4.68
CA ASP A 19 10.46 15.16 -4.43
C ASP A 19 9.32 14.63 -3.54
N LEU A 20 9.11 13.31 -3.53
CA LEU A 20 8.00 12.66 -2.82
C LEU A 20 8.36 12.21 -1.42
N LYS A 21 9.60 11.78 -1.18
CA LYS A 21 10.10 11.34 0.14
C LYS A 21 9.81 12.32 1.28
N PRO A 22 9.91 13.66 1.10
CA PRO A 22 9.55 14.62 2.16
C PRO A 22 8.09 14.59 2.61
N PHE A 23 7.18 14.01 1.81
CA PHE A 23 5.77 13.85 2.17
C PHE A 23 5.49 12.62 3.06
N TYR A 24 6.51 11.81 3.35
CA TYR A 24 6.39 10.64 4.22
C TYR A 24 7.00 10.92 5.59
N GLU A 25 6.32 10.50 6.66
CA GLU A 25 6.86 10.59 8.02
C GLU A 25 7.79 9.41 8.32
N PRO A 26 9.11 9.63 8.45
CA PRO A 26 10.07 8.54 8.68
C PRO A 26 9.90 7.87 10.04
N ARG A 27 9.20 8.49 11.00
CA ARG A 27 8.94 7.89 12.32
C ARG A 27 7.84 6.85 12.31
N LEU A 28 7.10 6.70 11.20
CA LEU A 28 6.02 5.74 11.11
C LEU A 28 6.52 4.30 11.02
N PRO A 29 6.00 3.39 11.87
CA PRO A 29 6.34 1.97 11.80
C PRO A 29 6.09 1.27 10.46
N TYR A 30 5.05 1.63 9.71
CA TYR A 30 4.58 0.92 8.51
C TYR A 30 4.52 1.85 7.30
N HIS A 31 3.67 2.88 7.28
CA HIS A 31 3.42 3.76 6.11
C HIS A 31 4.56 4.79 5.92
N ASN A 32 5.79 4.32 5.74
CA ASN A 32 6.99 5.12 5.54
C ASN A 32 7.63 4.83 4.17
N TRP A 33 8.56 5.71 3.75
CA TRP A 33 9.25 5.57 2.48
C TRP A 33 10.18 4.34 2.41
N ASP A 34 11.09 4.24 3.38
CA ASP A 34 12.27 3.36 3.33
C ASP A 34 11.91 1.86 3.42
N GLU A 35 10.72 1.52 3.89
CA GLU A 35 10.26 0.13 3.97
C GLU A 35 9.03 -0.13 3.11
N HIS A 36 7.91 0.59 3.30
CA HIS A 36 6.66 0.28 2.60
C HIS A 36 6.74 0.57 1.11
N ILE A 37 7.17 1.79 0.74
CA ILE A 37 7.22 2.20 -0.67
C ILE A 37 8.31 1.43 -1.43
N GLU A 38 9.51 1.28 -0.88
CA GLU A 38 10.58 0.58 -1.59
C GLU A 38 10.26 -0.93 -1.80
N GLN A 39 9.63 -1.59 -0.84
CA GLN A 39 9.31 -3.03 -0.95
C GLN A 39 8.19 -3.33 -1.95
N GLY A 40 7.22 -2.44 -2.11
CA GLY A 40 6.08 -2.70 -3.00
C GLY A 40 6.37 -2.49 -4.49
N LEU A 41 7.45 -1.81 -4.86
CA LEU A 41 7.82 -1.62 -6.27
C LEU A 41 8.16 -2.94 -6.96
N ASP A 42 8.87 -3.85 -6.28
CA ASP A 42 9.17 -5.19 -6.81
C ASP A 42 7.89 -6.00 -7.09
N ILE A 43 6.83 -5.78 -6.30
CA ILE A 43 5.55 -6.46 -6.51
C ILE A 43 4.85 -5.94 -7.77
N ILE A 44 4.96 -4.65 -8.05
CA ILE A 44 4.41 -4.06 -9.28
C ILE A 44 5.12 -4.62 -10.51
N ASP A 45 6.46 -4.70 -10.48
CA ASP A 45 7.22 -5.26 -11.60
C ASP A 45 6.82 -6.73 -11.86
N ASN A 46 6.71 -7.55 -10.81
CA ASN A 46 6.25 -8.93 -10.91
C ASN A 46 4.82 -9.05 -11.48
N LEU A 47 3.90 -8.16 -11.07
CA LEU A 47 2.53 -8.12 -11.61
C LEU A 47 2.54 -7.74 -13.09
N CYS A 48 3.34 -6.75 -13.50
CA CYS A 48 3.47 -6.33 -14.89
C CYS A 48 3.93 -7.48 -15.78
N GLU A 49 4.94 -8.24 -15.35
CA GLU A 49 5.43 -9.40 -16.10
C GLU A 49 4.36 -10.50 -16.20
N GLN A 50 3.72 -10.83 -15.08
CA GLN A 50 2.71 -11.89 -15.02
C GLN A 50 1.48 -11.58 -15.87
N GLU A 51 0.92 -10.38 -15.72
CA GLU A 51 -0.35 -10.01 -16.36
C GLU A 51 -0.18 -9.77 -17.86
N LYS A 52 1.01 -9.32 -18.29
CA LYS A 52 1.39 -9.26 -19.70
C LYS A 52 1.28 -10.63 -20.38
N VAL A 53 1.69 -11.72 -19.73
CA VAL A 53 1.57 -13.09 -20.27
C VAL A 53 0.11 -13.53 -20.41
N LYS A 54 -0.79 -13.00 -19.57
CA LYS A 54 -2.23 -13.29 -19.59
C LYS A 54 -3.02 -12.44 -20.59
N GLY A 55 -2.37 -11.46 -21.24
CA GLY A 55 -3.04 -10.49 -22.12
C GLY A 55 -3.74 -9.36 -21.37
N ASN A 56 -3.42 -9.15 -20.08
CA ASN A 56 -3.96 -8.09 -19.23
C ASN A 56 -2.87 -7.00 -19.05
N PRO A 57 -2.70 -6.06 -19.99
CA PRO A 57 -1.64 -5.07 -19.87
C PRO A 57 -1.83 -4.20 -18.63
N ILE A 58 -0.71 -3.84 -18.00
CA ILE A 58 -0.60 -2.87 -16.91
C ILE A 58 0.35 -1.76 -17.40
N ASN A 59 -0.02 -0.51 -17.19
CA ASN A 59 0.88 0.61 -17.40
C ASN A 59 1.88 0.68 -16.24
N SER A 60 3.06 0.08 -16.41
CA SER A 60 4.07 -0.06 -15.34
C SER A 60 4.49 1.28 -14.73
N LEU A 61 4.78 2.28 -15.57
CA LEU A 61 5.15 3.62 -15.12
C LEU A 61 4.04 4.24 -14.26
N MET A 62 2.79 4.21 -14.73
CA MET A 62 1.65 4.73 -13.97
C MET A 62 1.46 3.99 -12.64
N ALA A 63 1.60 2.66 -12.64
CA ALA A 63 1.48 1.86 -11.43
C ALA A 63 2.56 2.24 -10.39
N LYS A 64 3.83 2.35 -10.81
CA LYS A 64 4.94 2.76 -9.94
C LYS A 64 4.74 4.17 -9.40
N VAL A 65 4.39 5.12 -10.26
CA VAL A 65 4.15 6.52 -9.88
C VAL A 65 2.99 6.64 -8.89
N ALA A 66 1.87 5.95 -9.16
CA ALA A 66 0.73 5.93 -8.25
C ALA A 66 1.07 5.28 -6.91
N TYR A 67 1.80 4.17 -6.93
CA TYR A 67 2.22 3.47 -5.72
C TYR A 67 3.22 4.28 -4.90
N MET A 68 4.19 4.96 -5.53
CA MET A 68 5.12 5.83 -4.81
C MET A 68 4.40 6.96 -4.05
N GLY A 69 3.22 7.40 -4.54
CA GLY A 69 2.48 8.51 -3.95
C GLY A 69 1.24 8.14 -3.15
N HIS A 70 0.82 6.86 -3.09
CA HIS A 70 -0.51 6.51 -2.56
C HIS A 70 -0.71 6.89 -1.08
N ASP A 71 0.37 6.94 -0.30
CA ASP A 71 0.38 7.34 1.12
C ASP A 71 1.12 8.68 1.35
N ALA A 72 1.43 9.44 0.30
CA ALA A 72 2.09 10.73 0.45
C ALA A 72 1.20 11.68 1.27
N GLY A 73 1.76 12.25 2.34
CA GLY A 73 1.01 13.06 3.30
C GLY A 73 0.34 12.23 4.42
N PHE A 74 0.56 10.92 4.53
CA PHE A 74 0.27 10.16 5.75
C PHE A 74 1.45 10.33 6.75
N PRO A 75 1.26 10.45 8.09
CA PRO A 75 0.21 9.99 9.00
C PRO A 75 -0.69 11.11 9.44
N HIS A 76 -1.28 11.76 8.45
CA HIS A 76 -2.35 12.67 8.72
C HIS A 76 -3.65 11.89 9.05
N ASP A 77 -3.60 11.04 10.07
CA ASP A 77 -4.67 10.93 11.08
C ASP A 77 -5.12 12.32 11.57
N LEU A 78 -4.22 13.31 11.37
CA LEU A 78 -4.28 14.74 11.59
C LEU A 78 -4.34 15.55 10.29
N ILE A 79 -4.96 15.03 9.21
CA ILE A 79 -5.40 15.86 8.09
C ILE A 79 -6.23 16.92 8.81
N THR A 80 -5.73 18.15 8.92
CA THR A 80 -6.44 19.22 9.62
C THR A 80 -7.87 19.23 9.10
N PRO A 81 -8.89 19.54 9.92
CA PRO A 81 -10.29 19.53 9.45
C PRO A 81 -10.45 20.14 8.05
N ASP A 82 -9.69 21.19 7.74
CA ASP A 82 -9.57 21.82 6.43
C ASP A 82 -9.14 20.90 5.27
N ILE A 83 -8.13 20.03 5.46
CA ILE A 83 -7.68 19.08 4.43
C ILE A 83 -8.73 17.96 4.29
N TRP A 84 -9.40 17.56 5.37
CA TRP A 84 -10.43 16.50 5.31
C TRP A 84 -11.69 17.05 4.64
N GLU A 85 -12.08 18.27 4.98
CA GLU A 85 -13.17 19.01 4.33
C GLU A 85 -12.88 19.21 2.83
N LYS A 86 -11.63 19.48 2.47
CA LYS A 86 -11.24 19.75 1.08
C LYS A 86 -11.09 18.49 0.22
N TYR A 87 -10.51 17.41 0.74
CA TYR A 87 -10.14 16.23 -0.05
C TYR A 87 -10.89 14.94 0.33
N GLY A 88 -11.63 14.96 1.44
CA GLY A 88 -12.56 13.89 1.87
C GLY A 88 -11.92 12.58 2.34
N SER A 89 -10.62 12.36 2.09
CA SER A 89 -9.90 11.12 2.44
C SER A 89 -8.38 11.33 2.41
N LYS A 90 -7.61 10.40 2.98
CA LYS A 90 -6.14 10.40 2.87
C LYS A 90 -5.72 10.24 1.41
N GLU A 91 -6.36 9.32 0.69
CA GLU A 91 -6.06 9.01 -0.71
C GLU A 91 -6.38 10.20 -1.62
N GLY A 92 -7.43 10.98 -1.29
CA GLY A 92 -7.76 12.23 -1.98
C GLY A 92 -6.65 13.29 -1.83
N TYR A 93 -6.01 13.37 -0.66
CA TYR A 93 -4.90 14.28 -0.46
C TYR A 93 -3.61 13.78 -1.13
N SER A 94 -3.30 12.49 -1.03
CA SER A 94 -2.22 11.83 -1.78
C SER A 94 -2.35 12.06 -3.30
N ALA A 95 -3.55 11.87 -3.84
CA ALA A 95 -3.87 12.11 -5.25
C ALA A 95 -3.70 13.58 -5.65
N HIS A 96 -3.98 14.51 -4.73
CA HIS A 96 -3.72 15.93 -4.96
C HIS A 96 -2.23 16.25 -5.02
N ILE A 97 -1.43 15.75 -4.07
CA ILE A 97 0.04 15.93 -4.05
C ILE A 97 0.63 15.43 -5.37
N MET A 98 0.26 14.21 -5.77
CA MET A 98 0.71 13.63 -7.03
C MET A 98 0.26 14.43 -8.25
N GLY A 99 -0.97 14.95 -8.26
CA GLY A 99 -1.45 15.80 -9.33
C GLY A 99 -0.62 17.06 -9.53
N VAL A 100 -0.24 17.73 -8.43
CA VAL A 100 0.60 18.94 -8.47
C VAL A 100 2.00 18.61 -8.98
N LEU A 101 2.63 17.54 -8.48
CA LEU A 101 3.97 17.14 -8.91
C LEU A 101 4.00 16.77 -10.39
N LEU A 102 3.08 15.92 -10.84
CA LEU A 102 3.01 15.50 -12.25
C LEU A 102 2.70 16.68 -13.19
N GLN A 103 1.86 17.62 -12.76
CA GLN A 103 1.62 18.85 -13.52
C GLN A 103 2.90 19.68 -13.65
N ASN A 104 3.70 19.80 -12.58
CA ASN A 104 4.97 20.52 -12.61
C ASN A 104 6.02 19.85 -13.51
N TYR A 105 5.96 18.51 -13.64
CA TYR A 105 6.77 17.77 -14.62
C TYR A 105 6.20 17.81 -16.05
N GLY A 106 5.05 18.46 -16.26
CA GLY A 106 4.43 18.68 -17.55
C GLY A 106 3.57 17.53 -18.08
N PHE A 107 3.18 16.56 -17.23
CA PHE A 107 2.30 15.45 -17.63
C PHE A 107 0.94 15.95 -18.12
N GLU A 108 0.38 15.24 -19.11
CA GLU A 108 -0.96 15.53 -19.60
C GLU A 108 -2.02 15.22 -18.54
N GLU A 109 -3.12 15.98 -18.56
CA GLU A 109 -4.21 15.85 -17.61
C GLU A 109 -4.82 14.42 -17.59
N SER A 110 -4.84 13.74 -18.74
CA SER A 110 -5.29 12.35 -18.86
C SER A 110 -4.42 11.39 -18.03
N CYS A 111 -3.10 11.52 -18.11
CA CYS A 111 -2.15 10.71 -17.35
C CYS A 111 -2.26 11.01 -15.84
N ILE A 112 -2.37 12.29 -15.49
CA ILE A 112 -2.57 12.73 -14.10
C ILE A 112 -3.85 12.10 -13.52
N ARG A 113 -4.97 12.16 -14.24
CA ARG A 113 -6.23 11.53 -13.83
C ARG A 113 -6.09 10.01 -13.67
N GLY A 114 -5.33 9.35 -14.53
CA GLY A 114 -5.01 7.92 -14.41
C GLY A 114 -4.30 7.60 -13.10
N VAL A 115 -3.22 8.31 -12.78
CA VAL A 115 -2.50 8.17 -11.50
C VAL A 115 -3.41 8.43 -10.30
N GLN A 116 -4.19 9.50 -10.34
CA GLN A 116 -5.15 9.84 -9.28
C GLN A 116 -6.21 8.75 -9.11
N THR A 117 -6.68 8.14 -10.20
CA THR A 117 -7.63 7.03 -10.17
C THR A 117 -7.03 5.81 -9.47
N CYS A 118 -5.78 5.46 -9.80
CA CYS A 118 -5.07 4.37 -9.14
C CYS A 118 -4.88 4.62 -7.64
N ILE A 119 -4.52 5.84 -7.24
CA ILE A 119 -4.36 6.23 -5.82
C ILE A 119 -5.70 6.19 -5.10
N MET A 120 -6.75 6.81 -5.65
CA MET A 120 -8.08 6.77 -5.04
C MET A 120 -8.60 5.35 -4.87
N PHE A 121 -8.25 4.45 -5.80
CA PHE A 121 -8.61 3.05 -5.71
C PHE A 121 -7.87 2.29 -4.60
N THR A 122 -6.87 2.83 -3.91
CA THR A 122 -6.32 2.16 -2.70
C THR A 122 -7.23 2.36 -1.48
N LYS A 123 -8.16 3.32 -1.52
CA LYS A 123 -9.13 3.58 -0.46
C LYS A 123 -10.14 2.43 -0.31
N MET A 124 -10.24 1.91 0.92
CA MET A 124 -11.18 0.84 1.26
C MET A 124 -12.62 1.18 0.86
N GLY A 125 -13.25 0.31 0.08
CA GLY A 125 -14.63 0.48 -0.41
C GLY A 125 -14.78 1.33 -1.67
N GLU A 126 -13.69 1.89 -2.21
CA GLU A 126 -13.73 2.64 -3.46
C GLU A 126 -13.88 1.71 -4.67
N HIS A 127 -14.72 2.11 -5.62
CA HIS A 127 -14.95 1.43 -6.88
C HIS A 127 -14.34 2.22 -8.03
N LEU A 128 -13.88 1.53 -9.07
CA LEU A 128 -13.44 2.21 -10.29
C LEU A 128 -14.65 2.87 -10.99
N PRO A 129 -14.46 4.03 -11.64
CA PRO A 129 -15.46 4.60 -12.55
C PRO A 129 -15.85 3.60 -13.65
N GLU A 130 -17.09 3.68 -14.14
CA GLU A 130 -17.63 2.75 -15.14
C GLU A 130 -16.94 2.87 -16.52
N ASP A 131 -16.33 4.02 -16.79
CA ASP A 131 -15.74 4.40 -18.07
C ASP A 131 -14.21 4.24 -18.14
N VAL A 132 -13.58 3.63 -17.12
CA VAL A 132 -12.14 3.33 -17.18
C VAL A 132 -11.85 2.24 -18.21
N ASP A 133 -10.80 2.44 -19.00
CA ASP A 133 -10.32 1.40 -19.90
C ASP A 133 -9.70 0.22 -19.12
N GLU A 134 -9.52 -0.90 -19.83
CA GLU A 134 -9.03 -2.15 -19.24
C GLU A 134 -7.60 -2.02 -18.69
N GLU A 135 -6.72 -1.27 -19.36
CA GLU A 135 -5.34 -1.09 -18.91
C GLU A 135 -5.28 -0.26 -17.62
N LEU A 136 -6.06 0.83 -17.53
CA LEU A 136 -6.19 1.62 -16.31
C LEU A 136 -6.83 0.81 -15.17
N SER A 137 -7.84 -0.01 -15.47
CA SER A 137 -8.45 -0.92 -14.49
C SER A 137 -7.44 -1.91 -13.92
N ASN A 138 -6.62 -2.52 -14.78
CA ASN A 138 -5.56 -3.45 -14.40
C ASN A 138 -4.44 -2.75 -13.63
N THR A 139 -4.07 -1.54 -14.03
CA THR A 139 -3.09 -0.70 -13.33
C THR A 139 -3.54 -0.37 -11.91
N ALA A 140 -4.80 0.07 -11.72
CA ALA A 140 -5.34 0.35 -10.40
C ALA A 140 -5.40 -0.89 -9.50
N LYS A 141 -5.78 -2.06 -10.05
CA LYS A 141 -5.73 -3.34 -9.33
C LYS A 141 -4.30 -3.71 -8.93
N ALA A 142 -3.31 -3.45 -9.80
CA ALA A 142 -1.91 -3.71 -9.50
C ALA A 142 -1.43 -2.90 -8.28
N VAL A 143 -1.74 -1.60 -8.26
CA VAL A 143 -1.38 -0.68 -7.16
C VAL A 143 -2.02 -1.14 -5.85
N ARG A 144 -3.33 -1.44 -5.84
CA ARG A 144 -4.01 -1.97 -4.65
C ARG A 144 -3.43 -3.31 -4.19
N THR A 145 -3.09 -4.21 -5.11
CA THR A 145 -2.44 -5.48 -4.77
C THR A 145 -1.08 -5.25 -4.13
N ALA A 146 -0.27 -4.33 -4.66
CA ALA A 146 1.05 -4.00 -4.11
C ALA A 146 0.96 -3.43 -2.69
N ASP A 147 0.04 -2.49 -2.46
CA ASP A 147 -0.27 -1.89 -1.15
C ASP A 147 -0.62 -2.96 -0.09
N LEU A 148 -1.40 -3.98 -0.48
CA LEU A 148 -1.90 -5.01 0.43
C LEU A 148 -1.03 -6.27 0.48
N SER A 149 0.15 -6.23 -0.12
CA SER A 149 1.00 -7.41 -0.33
C SER A 149 1.44 -8.12 0.94
N HIS A 150 1.63 -7.37 2.04
CA HIS A 150 1.99 -7.92 3.34
C HIS A 150 0.99 -8.98 3.84
N ILE A 151 -0.28 -8.86 3.44
CA ILE A 151 -1.36 -9.74 3.90
C ILE A 151 -1.24 -11.16 3.34
N PHE A 152 -0.78 -11.27 2.09
CA PHE A 152 -0.70 -12.54 1.36
C PHE A 152 0.73 -13.00 1.08
N GLY A 153 1.72 -12.29 1.63
CA GLY A 153 3.13 -12.68 1.58
C GLY A 153 3.54 -13.73 2.63
N PRO A 154 4.85 -13.99 2.78
CA PRO A 154 5.37 -14.95 3.74
C PRO A 154 4.99 -14.61 5.20
N TYR A 155 4.68 -15.63 6.00
CA TYR A 155 4.19 -15.47 7.38
C TYR A 155 5.05 -14.53 8.26
N LYS A 156 6.38 -14.54 8.09
CA LYS A 156 7.25 -13.66 8.87
C LYS A 156 6.99 -12.18 8.55
N GLY A 157 6.87 -11.83 7.28
CA GLY A 157 6.54 -10.46 6.84
C GLY A 157 5.18 -10.05 7.37
N PHE A 158 4.17 -10.92 7.15
CA PHE A 158 2.83 -10.75 7.69
C PHE A 158 2.82 -10.38 9.19
N VAL A 159 3.55 -11.12 10.03
CA VAL A 159 3.59 -10.86 11.49
C VAL A 159 4.28 -9.52 11.80
N VAL A 160 5.40 -9.22 11.14
CA VAL A 160 6.14 -7.97 11.36
C VAL A 160 5.26 -6.77 10.99
N ASP A 161 4.65 -6.80 9.81
CA ASP A 161 3.84 -5.70 9.30
C ASP A 161 2.53 -5.55 10.07
N SER A 162 1.92 -6.67 10.49
CA SER A 162 0.78 -6.64 11.43
C SER A 162 1.14 -5.89 12.71
N PHE A 163 2.33 -6.12 13.29
CA PHE A 163 2.74 -5.42 14.49
C PHE A 163 3.08 -3.96 14.24
N LYS A 164 3.71 -3.61 13.12
CA LYS A 164 3.95 -2.22 12.73
C LYS A 164 2.64 -1.44 12.59
N LEU A 165 1.64 -2.01 11.91
CA LEU A 165 0.29 -1.44 11.80
C LEU A 165 -0.38 -1.27 13.17
N MET A 166 -0.17 -2.21 14.11
CA MET A 166 -0.66 -2.07 15.48
C MET A 166 0.06 -0.96 16.26
N GLU A 167 1.38 -0.79 16.08
CA GLU A 167 2.13 0.33 16.67
C GLU A 167 1.66 1.67 16.15
N GLU A 168 1.44 1.78 14.84
CA GLU A 168 0.84 2.96 14.24
C GLU A 168 -0.53 3.25 14.81
N GLY A 169 -1.42 2.26 14.88
CA GLY A 169 -2.74 2.43 15.49
C GLY A 169 -2.67 3.05 16.89
N LYS A 170 -1.70 2.63 17.71
CA LYS A 170 -1.46 3.19 19.05
C LYS A 170 -1.01 4.64 19.03
N MET A 171 -0.22 5.06 18.03
CA MET A 171 0.19 6.47 17.88
C MET A 171 -1.02 7.40 17.72
N TYR A 172 -2.17 6.86 17.29
CA TYR A 172 -3.43 7.60 17.11
C TYR A 172 -4.48 7.31 18.18
N GLY A 173 -4.06 6.75 19.32
CA GLY A 173 -4.95 6.43 20.42
C GLY A 173 -5.94 5.30 20.13
N ARG A 174 -5.72 4.51 19.06
CA ARG A 174 -6.47 3.28 18.81
C ARG A 174 -5.78 2.16 19.59
N GLU A 175 -6.53 1.48 20.45
CA GLU A 175 -6.03 0.23 21.02
C GLU A 175 -6.15 -0.87 19.97
N PRO A 176 -5.06 -1.58 19.64
CA PRO A 176 -5.10 -2.63 18.63
C PRO A 176 -5.88 -3.82 19.19
N VAL A 177 -7.18 -3.86 18.91
CA VAL A 177 -8.01 -5.02 19.20
C VAL A 177 -7.65 -6.10 18.19
N LEU A 178 -6.89 -7.10 18.64
CA LEU A 178 -6.45 -8.23 17.82
C LEU A 178 -7.62 -8.91 17.05
N ALA A 179 -8.84 -8.87 17.60
CA ALA A 179 -10.04 -9.36 16.92
C ALA A 179 -10.48 -8.47 15.73
N GLU A 180 -10.39 -7.15 15.85
CA GLU A 180 -10.69 -6.21 14.77
C GLU A 180 -9.68 -6.34 13.64
N PHE A 181 -8.39 -6.45 13.99
CA PHE A 181 -7.34 -6.71 13.01
C PHE A 181 -7.64 -7.97 12.19
N LYS A 182 -7.98 -9.09 12.84
CA LYS A 182 -8.34 -10.35 12.17
C LYS A 182 -9.53 -10.21 11.23
N ASN A 183 -10.56 -9.49 11.66
CA ASN A 183 -11.76 -9.29 10.86
C ASN A 183 -11.45 -8.43 9.63
N MET A 184 -10.65 -7.37 9.80
CA MET A 184 -10.21 -6.51 8.70
C MET A 184 -9.33 -7.26 7.71
N THR A 185 -8.32 -7.99 8.18
CA THR A 185 -7.44 -8.77 7.29
C THR A 185 -8.22 -9.84 6.52
N ARG A 186 -9.19 -10.51 7.18
CA ARG A 186 -10.08 -11.47 6.49
C ARG A 186 -10.92 -10.76 5.44
N PHE A 187 -11.52 -9.61 5.77
CA PHE A 187 -12.31 -8.83 4.85
C PHE A 187 -11.51 -8.43 3.61
N VAL A 188 -10.26 -7.98 3.79
CA VAL A 188 -9.36 -7.62 2.69
C VAL A 188 -9.12 -8.80 1.75
N LEU A 189 -8.78 -9.97 2.31
CA LEU A 189 -8.51 -11.18 1.53
C LEU A 189 -9.73 -11.69 0.75
N THR A 190 -10.95 -11.49 1.26
CA THR A 190 -12.16 -12.05 0.64
C THR A 190 -12.93 -11.08 -0.24
N ASN A 191 -12.89 -9.78 0.04
CA ASN A 191 -13.78 -8.79 -0.60
C ASN A 191 -13.05 -7.64 -1.28
N TYR A 192 -11.79 -7.38 -0.94
CA TYR A 192 -11.12 -6.15 -1.36
C TYR A 192 -10.04 -6.38 -2.43
N LEU A 193 -9.35 -7.51 -2.35
CA LEU A 193 -8.38 -7.93 -3.36
C LEU A 193 -9.08 -8.52 -4.59
N SER A 194 -8.57 -8.15 -5.77
CA SER A 194 -8.95 -8.80 -7.02
C SER A 194 -8.28 -10.17 -7.08
N LEU A 195 -9.03 -11.25 -6.82
CA LEU A 195 -8.52 -12.62 -6.69
C LEU A 195 -7.63 -13.08 -7.86
N ASN A 196 -7.89 -12.56 -9.08
CA ASN A 196 -7.16 -12.90 -10.30
C ASN A 196 -5.86 -12.11 -10.49
N PHE A 197 -5.58 -11.15 -9.60
CA PHE A 197 -4.55 -10.12 -9.74
C PHE A 197 -3.53 -10.17 -8.60
N ILE A 198 -3.11 -11.38 -8.24
CA ILE A 198 -2.12 -11.66 -7.19
C ILE A 198 -0.87 -12.27 -7.82
N PRO A 199 0.34 -11.86 -7.42
CA PRO A 199 1.57 -12.46 -7.94
C PRO A 199 1.59 -13.96 -7.64
N SER A 200 1.93 -14.77 -8.64
CA SER A 200 2.14 -16.20 -8.49
C SER A 200 3.43 -16.50 -7.71
N GLY A 201 3.54 -17.70 -7.13
CA GLY A 201 4.73 -18.15 -6.41
C GLY A 201 4.55 -18.10 -4.88
N THR A 202 5.34 -17.27 -4.20
CA THR A 202 5.38 -17.20 -2.71
C THR A 202 4.23 -16.43 -2.08
N CYS A 203 3.33 -15.90 -2.91
CA CYS A 203 2.19 -15.10 -2.52
C CYS A 203 0.89 -15.79 -2.96
N SER A 204 -0.05 -15.98 -2.04
CA SER A 204 -1.40 -16.46 -2.39
C SER A 204 -2.41 -16.07 -1.32
N ILE A 205 -3.69 -15.87 -1.71
CA ILE A 205 -4.77 -15.64 -0.73
C ILE A 205 -4.90 -16.81 0.22
N VAL A 206 -4.69 -18.03 -0.27
CA VAL A 206 -4.73 -19.23 0.56
C VAL A 206 -3.68 -19.15 1.67
N ASP A 207 -2.47 -18.67 1.36
CA ASP A 207 -1.43 -18.48 2.36
C ASP A 207 -1.71 -17.28 3.26
N GLY A 208 -2.29 -16.19 2.75
CA GLY A 208 -2.78 -15.08 3.58
C GLY A 208 -3.84 -15.53 4.60
N MET A 209 -4.80 -16.37 4.18
CA MET A 209 -5.81 -16.94 5.06
C MET A 209 -5.17 -17.83 6.13
N LYS A 210 -4.21 -18.68 5.74
CA LYS A 210 -3.42 -19.49 6.70
C LYS A 210 -2.61 -18.62 7.66
N ASN A 211 -2.05 -17.50 7.19
CA ASN A 211 -1.30 -16.57 8.02
C ASN A 211 -2.18 -16.00 9.13
N ILE A 212 -3.39 -15.53 8.82
CA ILE A 212 -4.34 -15.01 9.83
C ILE A 212 -4.72 -16.10 10.84
N GLU A 213 -5.02 -17.31 10.36
CA GLU A 213 -5.36 -18.43 11.25
C GLU A 213 -4.21 -18.79 12.18
N ARG A 214 -2.99 -18.82 11.65
CA ARG A 214 -1.79 -19.13 12.42
C ARG A 214 -1.47 -18.02 13.41
N PHE A 215 -1.52 -16.76 12.99
CA PHE A 215 -1.32 -15.59 13.85
C PHE A 215 -2.31 -15.57 15.02
N SER A 216 -3.54 -16.02 14.77
CA SER A 216 -4.57 -16.16 15.80
C SER A 216 -4.29 -17.23 16.86
N LYS A 217 -3.50 -18.26 16.51
CA LYS A 217 -3.22 -19.43 17.35
C LYS A 217 -1.84 -19.36 18.01
N ASP A 218 -0.91 -18.60 17.44
CA ASP A 218 0.45 -18.48 17.94
C ASP A 218 0.47 -17.78 19.31
N SER A 219 1.20 -18.36 20.27
CA SER A 219 1.42 -17.75 21.57
C SER A 219 2.27 -16.48 21.45
N PRO A 220 2.20 -15.55 22.43
CA PRO A 220 3.10 -14.40 22.48
C PRO A 220 4.58 -14.77 22.29
N SER A 221 5.06 -15.83 22.95
CA SER A 221 6.43 -16.31 22.81
C SER A 221 6.77 -16.78 21.40
N ARG A 222 5.82 -17.38 20.68
CA ARG A 222 6.01 -17.83 19.31
C ARG A 222 6.03 -16.65 18.33
N LEU A 223 5.14 -15.68 18.52
CA LEU A 223 5.14 -14.44 17.72
C LEU A 223 6.45 -13.66 17.89
N LEU A 224 6.95 -13.54 19.13
CA LEU A 224 8.25 -12.90 19.40
C LEU A 224 9.42 -13.66 18.73
N LYS A 225 9.36 -14.99 18.68
CA LYS A 225 10.37 -15.78 17.97
C LYS A 225 10.34 -15.54 16.45
N VAL A 226 9.16 -15.31 15.86
CA VAL A 226 9.00 -15.04 14.42
C VAL A 226 9.64 -13.70 14.03
N VAL A 227 9.43 -12.66 14.84
CA VAL A 227 9.97 -11.31 14.58
C VAL A 227 11.46 -11.17 14.93
N GLY A 228 12.04 -12.15 15.62
CA GLY A 228 13.48 -12.28 15.84
C GLY A 228 14.08 -11.06 16.56
N ASN A 229 15.02 -10.37 15.91
CA ASN A 229 15.72 -9.22 16.50
C ASN A 229 14.78 -8.04 16.84
N GLN A 230 13.56 -8.01 16.28
CA GLN A 230 12.54 -7.01 16.60
C GLN A 230 11.67 -7.41 17.81
N ALA A 231 11.94 -8.55 18.47
CA ALA A 231 11.12 -9.02 19.58
C ALA A 231 10.99 -7.99 20.72
N ASN A 232 12.07 -7.27 21.05
CA ASN A 232 12.03 -6.26 22.10
C ASN A 232 11.09 -5.09 21.76
N ARG A 233 11.03 -4.70 20.47
CA ARG A 233 10.14 -3.64 19.96
C ARG A 233 8.68 -4.04 20.15
N PHE A 234 8.32 -5.25 19.71
CA PHE A 234 6.93 -5.72 19.72
C PHE A 234 6.48 -6.39 21.02
N ALA A 235 7.35 -6.50 22.03
CA ALA A 235 7.05 -7.18 23.29
C ALA A 235 5.83 -6.59 24.02
N SER A 236 5.58 -5.29 23.90
CA SER A 236 4.42 -4.62 24.50
C SER A 236 3.10 -4.93 23.81
N LEU A 237 3.11 -5.34 22.53
CA LEU A 237 1.91 -5.65 21.75
C LEU A 237 1.36 -7.04 22.02
N VAL A 238 2.23 -7.96 22.46
CA VAL A 238 1.88 -9.37 22.69
C VAL A 238 1.62 -9.69 24.16
N LYS A 239 1.91 -8.76 25.08
CA LYS A 239 1.53 -8.90 26.48
C LYS A 239 0.04 -8.65 26.60
N LYS A 240 -0.72 -9.67 27.02
CA LYS A 240 -2.08 -9.48 27.50
C LYS A 240 -2.05 -8.40 28.58
N GLU A 241 -3.00 -7.47 28.54
CA GLU A 241 -3.44 -6.82 29.77
C GLU A 241 -3.84 -7.93 30.74
N SER A 242 -2.97 -8.19 31.70
CA SER A 242 -3.37 -8.81 32.95
C SER A 242 -4.00 -7.70 33.77
N ALA A 243 -5.29 -7.46 33.57
CA ALA A 243 -6.14 -6.71 34.49
C ALA A 243 -7.47 -7.46 34.62
#